data_AF-A0A1J4UD02-F1
#
_entry.id   AF-A0A1J4UD02-F1
#
_cell.length_a   1.000
_cell.length_b   1.000
_cell.length_c   1.000
_cell.angle_alpha   90.00
_cell.angle_beta   90.00
_cell.angle_gamma   90.00
#
_symmetry.space_group_name_H-M   'P 1'
#
loop_
_entity.id
_entity.type
_entity.pdbx_description
1 polymer ?
#
loop_
_entity_poly.entity_id
_entity_poly.type
_entity_poly.pdbx_seq_one_letter_code
_entity_poly.pdbx_strand_id
1 'polypeptide(L)'
;MAEKKVSVKLLGEAKDEYLHLQEIVKDERKRCIKSSFHQTLLKSIDSKLAIMKTNYDYGVQIPRRAIPAKYLQGYGVTNLWKVDLSGYWRMIYTLKQPQREQAEIEIISIWLDVLDIIDHPKYDKVFGYRKR
;
A
#
# COMPACT_ATOMS: atom_id res chain seq x y z
N MET A 1 9.31 -25.60 -8.63
CA MET A 1 8.68 -24.60 -7.73
C MET A 1 8.10 -23.52 -8.64
N ALA A 2 6.81 -23.26 -8.59
CA ALA A 2 6.16 -22.25 -9.43
C ALA A 2 6.77 -20.86 -9.17
N GLU A 3 7.25 -20.21 -10.23
CA GLU A 3 7.82 -18.87 -10.14
C GLU A 3 6.67 -17.85 -10.01
N LYS A 4 6.63 -17.11 -8.89
CA LYS A 4 5.58 -16.13 -8.62
C LYS A 4 6.05 -14.75 -9.09
N LYS A 5 5.28 -14.10 -9.96
CA LYS A 5 5.55 -12.73 -10.41
C LYS A 5 4.65 -11.76 -9.67
N VAL A 6 5.21 -10.94 -8.79
CA VAL A 6 4.46 -9.94 -8.03
C VAL A 6 4.57 -8.56 -8.69
N SER A 7 3.43 -7.94 -8.98
CA SER A 7 3.34 -6.59 -9.54
C SER A 7 2.63 -5.67 -8.55
N VAL A 8 3.22 -4.51 -8.26
CA VAL A 8 2.62 -3.51 -7.36
C VAL A 8 2.14 -2.31 -8.16
N LYS A 9 0.89 -1.88 -7.90
CA LYS A 9 0.25 -0.71 -8.50
C LYS A 9 -0.20 0.24 -7.38
N LEU A 10 0.16 1.51 -7.50
CA LEU A 10 -0.41 2.59 -6.68
C LEU A 10 -1.65 3.12 -7.41
N LEU A 11 -2.80 3.15 -6.73
CA LEU A 11 -4.08 3.57 -7.31
C LEU A 11 -4.64 4.80 -6.59
N GLY A 12 -5.38 5.64 -7.33
CA GLY A 12 -6.13 6.77 -6.78
C GLY A 12 -5.33 7.63 -5.80
N GLU A 13 -5.90 7.84 -4.62
CA GLU A 13 -5.30 8.66 -3.54
C GLU A 13 -3.91 8.19 -3.13
N ALA A 14 -3.62 6.88 -3.09
CA ALA A 14 -2.26 6.40 -2.78
C ALA A 14 -1.22 6.85 -3.81
N LYS A 15 -1.58 6.88 -5.10
CA LYS A 15 -0.68 7.36 -6.15
C LYS A 15 -0.40 8.84 -5.98
N ASP A 16 -1.45 9.62 -5.74
CA ASP A 16 -1.34 11.07 -5.61
C ASP A 16 -0.50 11.45 -4.38
N GLU A 17 -0.74 10.80 -3.24
CA GLU A 17 0.04 11.01 -2.02
C GLU A 17 1.52 10.62 -2.20
N TYR A 18 1.78 9.50 -2.86
CA TYR A 18 3.15 9.07 -3.14
C TYR A 18 3.89 10.06 -4.06
N LEU A 19 3.26 10.51 -5.14
CA LEU A 19 3.84 11.49 -6.06
C LEU A 19 4.07 12.84 -5.38
N HIS A 20 3.13 13.28 -4.55
CA HIS A 20 3.27 14.51 -3.77
C HIS A 20 4.46 14.44 -2.82
N LEU A 21 4.59 13.32 -2.09
CA LEU A 21 5.72 13.07 -1.20
C LEU A 21 7.06 13.05 -1.94
N GLN A 22 7.10 12.46 -3.13
CA GLN A 22 8.30 12.45 -3.97
C GLN A 22 8.73 13.88 -4.37
N GLU A 23 7.79 14.75 -4.73
CA GLU A 23 8.12 16.13 -5.10
C GLU A 23 8.62 16.94 -3.88
N ILE A 24 8.01 16.75 -2.71
CA ILE A 24 8.50 17.37 -1.45
C ILE A 24 9.94 16.93 -1.18
N VAL A 25 10.21 15.63 -1.19
CA VAL A 25 11.55 15.09 -0.92
C VAL A 25 12.57 15.59 -1.94
N LYS A 26 12.17 15.72 -3.20
CA LYS A 26 13.02 16.26 -4.26
C LYS A 26 13.38 17.72 -3.99
N ASP A 27 12.42 18.54 -3.56
CA ASP A 27 12.67 19.93 -3.17
C ASP A 27 13.56 20.03 -1.93
N GLU A 28 13.30 19.22 -0.90
CA GLU A 28 14.14 19.16 0.30
C GLU A 28 15.61 18.81 -0.01
N ARG A 29 15.82 17.85 -0.92
CA ARG A 29 17.17 17.48 -1.39
C ARG A 29 17.85 18.61 -2.15
N LYS A 30 17.11 19.36 -2.98
CA LYS A 30 17.64 20.57 -3.65
C LYS A 30 18.06 21.63 -2.64
N ARG A 31 17.35 21.73 -1.52
CA ARG A 31 17.68 22.63 -0.40
C ARG A 31 18.74 22.08 0.55
N CYS A 32 19.42 20.98 0.18
CA CYS A 32 20.45 20.33 0.99
C CYS A 32 19.97 19.83 2.37
N ILE A 33 18.66 19.58 2.54
CA ILE A 33 18.12 18.98 3.76
C ILE A 33 18.49 17.51 3.78
N LYS A 34 19.37 17.13 4.71
CA LYS A 34 19.94 15.77 4.79
C LYS A 34 19.03 14.75 5.45
N SER A 35 18.08 15.19 6.28
CA SER A 35 17.13 14.33 6.96
C SER A 35 15.86 15.10 7.27
N SER A 36 14.72 14.49 6.95
CA SER A 36 13.40 15.03 7.21
C SER A 36 12.42 13.90 7.48
N PHE A 37 11.26 14.25 8.01
CA PHE A 37 10.15 13.32 8.14
C PHE A 37 9.73 12.76 6.77
N HIS A 38 9.59 13.61 5.75
CA HIS A 38 9.16 13.21 4.41
C HIS A 38 10.14 12.21 3.77
N GLN A 39 11.44 12.43 3.91
CA GLN A 39 12.47 11.50 3.43
C GLN A 39 12.40 10.15 4.15
N THR A 40 12.16 10.17 5.45
CA THR A 40 12.01 8.96 6.27
C THR A 40 10.76 8.18 5.88
N LEU A 41 9.64 8.87 5.65
CA LEU A 41 8.39 8.27 5.22
C LEU A 41 8.52 7.67 3.81
N LEU A 42 9.10 8.41 2.85
CA LEU A 42 9.31 7.92 1.49
C LEU A 42 10.19 6.68 1.49
N LYS A 43 11.30 6.70 2.23
CA LYS A 43 12.18 5.54 2.39
C LYS A 43 11.45 4.35 3.00
N SER A 44 10.57 4.60 3.98
CA SER A 44 9.72 3.55 4.57
C SER A 44 8.80 2.94 3.52
N ILE A 45 8.12 3.75 2.73
CA ILE A 45 7.22 3.29 1.65
C ILE A 45 8.01 2.44 0.65
N ASP A 46 9.12 2.96 0.12
CA ASP A 46 9.96 2.25 -0.86
C ASP A 46 10.46 0.91 -0.33
N SER A 47 10.91 0.89 0.92
CA SER A 47 11.38 -0.34 1.58
C SER A 47 10.26 -1.35 1.74
N LYS A 48 9.05 -0.92 2.14
CA LYS A 48 7.89 -1.82 2.26
C LYS A 48 7.42 -2.33 0.90
N LEU A 49 7.38 -1.48 -0.13
CA LEU A 49 7.05 -1.90 -1.50
C LEU A 49 8.05 -2.94 -2.03
N ALA A 50 9.34 -2.80 -1.72
CA ALA A 50 10.35 -3.80 -2.09
C ALA A 50 10.11 -5.14 -1.38
N ILE A 51 9.81 -5.12 -0.08
CA ILE A 51 9.44 -6.34 0.67
C ILE A 51 8.18 -6.97 0.09
N MET A 52 7.17 -6.19 -0.26
CA MET A 52 5.92 -6.71 -0.80
C MET A 52 6.07 -7.39 -2.16
N LYS A 53 7.07 -6.99 -2.96
CA LYS A 53 7.39 -7.66 -4.24
C LYS A 53 7.95 -9.06 -4.04
N THR A 54 8.62 -9.33 -2.93
CA THR A 54 9.13 -10.68 -2.59
C THR A 54 8.16 -11.45 -1.72
N ASN A 55 7.42 -10.76 -0.85
CA ASN A 55 6.47 -11.31 0.10
C ASN A 55 5.12 -10.60 0.03
N TYR A 56 4.20 -11.12 -0.79
CA TYR A 56 2.95 -10.43 -1.14
C TYR A 56 1.91 -10.39 -0.01
N ASP A 57 1.97 -11.33 0.94
CA ASP A 57 1.11 -11.38 2.14
C ASP A 57 1.76 -10.64 3.34
N TYR A 58 2.71 -9.73 3.07
CA TYR A 58 3.34 -8.92 4.09
C TYR A 58 2.38 -7.88 4.68
N GLY A 59 2.07 -8.03 5.97
CA GLY A 59 1.32 -7.04 6.74
C GLY A 59 0.28 -7.70 7.63
N VAL A 60 -0.70 -6.91 8.04
CA VAL A 60 -1.84 -7.39 8.84
C VAL A 60 -3.07 -7.43 7.96
N GLN A 61 -3.65 -8.62 7.80
CA GLN A 61 -4.92 -8.77 7.11
C GLN A 61 -6.04 -8.13 7.94
N ILE A 62 -6.85 -7.30 7.30
CA ILE A 62 -8.01 -6.67 7.92
C ILE A 62 -9.21 -7.63 7.81
N PRO A 63 -9.89 -7.95 8.92
CA PRO A 63 -11.07 -8.81 8.89
C PRO A 63 -12.13 -8.25 7.94
N ARG A 64 -12.78 -9.10 7.12
CA ARG A 64 -13.75 -8.67 6.11
C ARG A 64 -14.86 -7.75 6.66
N ARG A 65 -15.34 -8.04 7.88
CA ARG A 65 -16.35 -7.24 8.60
C ARG A 65 -15.89 -5.83 8.98
N ALA A 66 -14.58 -5.60 9.02
CA ALA A 66 -13.94 -4.34 9.39
C ALA A 66 -13.45 -3.57 8.16
N ILE A 67 -13.71 -4.03 6.94
CA ILE A 67 -13.34 -3.33 5.71
C ILE A 67 -14.33 -2.17 5.49
N PRO A 68 -13.85 -0.91 5.44
CA PRO A 68 -14.71 0.24 5.17
C PRO A 68 -15.42 0.18 3.82
N ALA A 69 -16.62 0.76 3.76
CA ALA A 69 -17.43 0.84 2.54
C ALA A 69 -16.71 1.54 1.37
N LYS A 70 -15.85 2.53 1.66
CA LYS A 70 -14.99 3.21 0.66
C LYS A 70 -14.23 2.19 -0.21
N TYR A 71 -13.67 1.15 0.41
CA TYR A 71 -12.89 0.15 -0.32
C TYR A 71 -13.78 -0.90 -0.99
N LEU A 72 -14.83 -1.37 -0.29
CA LEU A 72 -15.76 -2.36 -0.84
C LEU A 72 -16.47 -1.84 -2.09
N GLN A 73 -17.01 -0.63 -2.03
CA GLN A 73 -17.82 -0.04 -3.09
C GLN A 73 -16.96 0.69 -4.14
N GLY A 74 -15.93 1.42 -3.70
CA GLY A 74 -15.08 2.21 -4.60
C GLY A 74 -14.12 1.35 -5.43
N TYR A 75 -13.64 0.23 -4.88
CA TYR A 75 -12.62 -0.59 -5.53
C TYR A 75 -13.03 -2.05 -5.72
N GLY A 76 -14.22 -2.46 -5.26
CA GLY A 76 -14.73 -3.83 -5.41
C GLY A 76 -13.89 -4.89 -4.68
N VAL A 77 -13.14 -4.50 -3.65
CA VAL A 77 -12.17 -5.41 -3.01
C VAL A 77 -12.86 -6.35 -2.03
N THR A 78 -12.35 -7.58 -1.95
CA THR A 78 -12.86 -8.61 -1.02
C THR A 78 -11.92 -8.88 0.15
N ASN A 79 -10.67 -8.42 0.04
CA ASN A 79 -9.62 -8.50 1.03
C ASN A 79 -8.90 -7.15 1.16
N LEU A 80 -8.37 -6.87 2.35
CA LEU A 80 -7.64 -5.65 2.63
C LEU A 80 -6.52 -5.96 3.62
N TRP A 81 -5.38 -5.33 3.40
CA TRP A 81 -4.17 -5.50 4.18
C TRP A 81 -3.65 -4.15 4.62
N LYS A 82 -3.05 -4.13 5.80
CA LYS A 82 -2.45 -2.95 6.41
C LYS A 82 -0.95 -3.17 6.64
N VAL A 83 -0.15 -2.22 6.21
CA VAL A 83 1.28 -2.14 6.53
C VAL A 83 1.55 -0.87 7.31
N ASP A 84 2.21 -1.00 8.45
CA ASP A 84 2.65 0.15 9.24
C ASP A 84 3.93 0.76 8.62
N LEU A 85 3.93 2.09 8.51
CA LEU A 85 5.00 2.92 7.98
C LEU A 85 5.56 3.84 9.08
N SER A 86 6.70 4.46 8.80
CA SER A 86 7.29 5.47 9.70
C SER A 86 6.31 6.60 10.07
N GLY A 87 6.39 7.07 11.31
CA GLY A 87 5.59 8.19 11.81
C GLY A 87 4.10 7.91 11.94
N TYR A 88 3.71 6.65 12.22
CA TYR A 88 2.31 6.23 12.37
C TYR A 88 1.48 6.34 11.08
N TRP A 89 2.15 6.39 9.93
CA TRP A 89 1.50 6.25 8.64
C TRP A 89 1.19 4.79 8.36
N ARG A 90 0.18 4.55 7.53
CA ARG A 90 -0.28 3.22 7.16
C ARG A 90 -0.51 3.17 5.67
N MET A 91 -0.03 2.10 5.06
CA MET A 91 -0.31 1.76 3.68
C MET A 91 -1.37 0.66 3.66
N ILE A 92 -2.42 0.89 2.87
CA ILE A 92 -3.55 -0.02 2.72
C ILE A 92 -3.52 -0.58 1.32
N TYR A 93 -3.56 -1.91 1.19
CA TYR A 93 -3.48 -2.58 -0.10
C TYR A 93 -4.41 -3.80 -0.18
N THR A 94 -4.71 -4.23 -1.41
CA THR A 94 -5.47 -5.44 -1.70
C THR A 94 -4.65 -6.40 -2.56
N LEU A 95 -4.90 -7.70 -2.40
CA LEU A 95 -4.28 -8.78 -3.15
C LEU A 95 -5.25 -9.26 -4.22
N LYS A 96 -4.86 -9.15 -5.48
CA LYS A 96 -5.60 -9.69 -6.62
C LYS A 96 -4.78 -10.77 -7.32
N GLN A 97 -5.42 -11.91 -7.56
CA GLN A 97 -4.86 -12.94 -8.45
C GLN A 97 -5.64 -12.88 -9.76
N PRO A 98 -4.97 -12.81 -10.92
CA PRO A 98 -5.64 -12.90 -12.20
C PRO A 98 -6.31 -14.27 -12.29
N GLN A 99 -7.48 -14.32 -12.92
CA GLN A 99 -8.19 -15.55 -13.16
C GLN A 99 -7.32 -16.45 -14.05
N ARG A 100 -7.17 -17.71 -13.63
CA ARG A 100 -6.40 -18.72 -14.37
C ARG A 100 -7.14 -19.02 -15.67
N GLU A 101 -6.69 -18.49 -16.79
CA GLU A 101 -7.00 -19.09 -18.08
C GLU A 101 -6.13 -20.35 -18.20
N GLN A 102 -6.80 -21.48 -18.40
CA GLN A 102 -6.21 -22.82 -18.42
C GLN A 102 -5.23 -22.96 -19.58
N ALA A 103 -3.95 -22.68 -19.38
CA ALA A 103 -2.89 -23.26 -20.20
C ALA A 103 -1.52 -23.12 -19.51
N GLU A 104 -0.95 -24.29 -19.23
CA GLU A 104 0.45 -24.67 -19.28
C GLU A 104 1.52 -23.68 -18.75
N ILE A 105 2.19 -24.14 -17.69
CA ILE A 105 3.38 -23.58 -17.02
C ILE A 105 3.08 -22.40 -16.07
N GLU A 106 3.12 -22.75 -14.79
CA GLU A 106 2.53 -22.10 -13.61
C GLU A 106 3.18 -20.78 -13.18
N ILE A 107 3.14 -19.71 -13.99
CA ILE A 107 3.50 -18.38 -13.49
C ILE A 107 2.30 -17.78 -12.74
N ILE A 108 2.28 -17.95 -11.42
CA ILE A 108 1.28 -17.30 -10.56
C ILE A 108 1.61 -15.80 -10.52
N SER A 109 0.88 -15.02 -11.31
CA SER A 109 0.95 -13.57 -11.25
C SER A 109 0.13 -13.07 -10.05
N ILE A 110 0.71 -12.21 -9.22
CA ILE A 110 0.05 -11.61 -8.06
C ILE A 110 0.09 -10.09 -8.24
N TRP A 111 -1.06 -9.45 -8.14
CA TRP A 111 -1.18 -8.00 -8.22
C TRP A 111 -1.48 -7.44 -6.84
N LEU A 112 -0.72 -6.43 -6.46
CA LEU A 112 -0.86 -5.68 -5.23
C LEU A 112 -1.33 -4.28 -5.60
N ASP A 113 -2.58 -3.98 -5.32
CA ASP A 113 -3.11 -2.64 -5.53
C ASP A 113 -3.06 -1.89 -4.19
N VAL A 114 -2.17 -0.92 -4.09
CA VAL A 114 -2.10 0.01 -2.97
C VAL A 114 -3.18 1.07 -3.18
N LEU A 115 -4.10 1.15 -2.23
CA LEU A 115 -5.31 1.97 -2.34
C LEU A 115 -5.16 3.30 -1.61
N ASP A 116 -4.56 3.28 -0.42
CA ASP A 116 -4.36 4.48 0.40
C ASP A 116 -2.99 4.44 1.10
N ILE A 117 -2.36 5.61 1.23
CA ILE A 117 -1.20 5.87 2.10
C ILE A 117 -1.61 7.04 2.98
N ILE A 118 -1.85 6.79 4.26
CA ILE A 118 -2.52 7.78 5.13
C ILE A 118 -1.91 7.82 6.52
N ASP A 119 -2.01 8.98 7.15
CA ASP A 119 -1.62 9.20 8.53
C ASP A 119 -2.62 8.55 9.52
N HIS A 120 -2.29 8.60 10.81
CA HIS A 120 -3.13 8.03 11.85
C HIS A 120 -4.51 8.67 11.99
N PRO A 121 -4.65 10.02 11.98
CA PRO A 121 -5.96 10.65 12.00
C PRO A 121 -6.88 10.27 10.84
N LYS A 122 -6.38 10.26 9.60
CA LYS A 122 -7.17 9.84 8.44
C LYS A 122 -7.52 8.35 8.53
N TYR A 123 -6.57 7.53 8.95
CA TYR A 123 -6.81 6.09 9.16
C TYR A 123 -7.96 5.85 10.15
N ASP A 124 -7.94 6.48 11.32
CA ASP A 124 -9.00 6.31 12.31
C ASP A 124 -10.36 6.75 11.77
N LYS A 125 -10.39 7.85 11.01
CA LYS A 125 -11.61 8.34 10.35
C LYS A 125 -12.15 7.33 9.33
N VAL A 126 -11.29 6.79 8.47
CA VAL A 126 -11.68 5.82 7.42
C VAL A 126 -12.19 4.52 8.04
N PHE A 127 -11.57 4.07 9.13
CA PHE A 127 -11.92 2.81 9.80
C PHE A 127 -12.94 2.97 10.94
N GLY A 128 -13.41 4.19 11.20
CA GLY A 128 -14.41 4.47 12.24
C GLY A 128 -13.90 4.27 13.67
N TYR A 129 -12.58 4.34 13.89
CA TYR A 129 -12.00 4.23 15.21
C TYR A 129 -12.20 5.52 16.00
N ARG A 130 -12.59 5.38 17.28
CA ARG A 130 -12.71 6.51 18.19
C ARG A 130 -11.35 6.79 18.80
N LYS A 131 -10.98 8.08 18.86
CA LYS A 131 -9.86 8.53 19.68
C LYS A 131 -10.16 8.14 21.13
N ARG A 132 -9.27 7.35 21.73
CA ARG A 132 -9.30 7.08 23.17
C ARG A 132 -8.57 8.17 23.92
#